data_AF-A0A560VF48-F1
#
_entry.id   AF-A0A560VF48-F1
#
_cell.length_a   1.000
_cell.length_b   1.000
_cell.length_c   1.000
_cell.angle_alpha   90.00
_cell.angle_beta   90.00
_cell.angle_gamma   90.00
#
_symmetry.space_group_name_H-M   'P 1'
#
loop_
_entity.id
_entity.type
_entity.pdbx_description
1 polymer ?
#
loop_
_entity_poly.entity_id
_entity_poly.type
_entity_poly.pdbx_seq_one_letter_code
_entity_poly.pdbx_strand_id
1 'polypeptide(L)'
;MKRIGLFALNLVVTLVGGWVLAHIVVGLSAEMPAPLEDALRVLLRITGHEEFDNEDDLLALGMMAVLIASIVVVGGVVWVAKLIVRGRSRRGGEF
;
A
#
# COMPACT_ATOMS: atom_id res chain seq x y z
N MET A 1 -0.28 -27.63 13.45
CA MET A 1 -0.70 -26.36 14.07
C MET A 1 0.08 -25.12 13.59
N LYS A 2 1.42 -25.15 13.46
CA LYS A 2 2.24 -23.97 13.04
C LYS A 2 1.86 -23.34 11.69
N ARG A 3 1.41 -24.13 10.70
CA ARG A 3 1.04 -23.64 9.36
C ARG A 3 -0.29 -22.87 9.34
N ILE A 4 -1.27 -23.29 10.14
CA ILE A 4 -2.59 -22.65 10.23
C ILE A 4 -2.46 -21.29 10.93
N GLY A 5 -1.66 -21.20 11.99
CA GLY A 5 -1.40 -19.92 12.67
C GLY A 5 -0.70 -18.89 11.78
N LEU A 6 0.21 -19.32 10.91
CA LEU A 6 0.86 -18.45 9.92
C LEU A 6 -0.10 -18.00 8.82
N PHE A 7 -1.03 -18.85 8.41
CA PHE A 7 -2.05 -18.52 7.44
C PHE A 7 -3.06 -17.52 8.03
N ALA A 8 -3.53 -17.77 9.25
CA ALA A 8 -4.42 -16.87 9.98
C ALA A 8 -3.77 -15.51 10.24
N LEU A 9 -2.48 -15.47 10.63
CA LEU A 9 -1.76 -14.22 10.82
C LEU A 9 -1.64 -13.43 9.51
N ASN A 10 -1.27 -14.07 8.41
CA ASN A 10 -1.23 -13.39 7.11
C ASN A 10 -2.62 -12.87 6.76
N LEU A 11 -3.67 -13.68 6.88
CA LEU A 11 -5.04 -13.29 6.59
C LEU A 11 -5.47 -12.05 7.38
N VAL A 12 -5.22 -12.03 8.70
CA VAL A 12 -5.52 -10.88 9.56
C VAL A 12 -4.72 -9.65 9.15
N VAL A 13 -3.43 -9.80 8.84
CA VAL A 13 -2.60 -8.69 8.39
C VAL A 13 -3.09 -8.14 7.05
N THR A 14 -3.51 -8.99 6.11
CA THR A 14 -4.07 -8.52 4.83
C THR A 14 -5.43 -7.85 5.04
N LEU A 15 -6.29 -8.40 5.92
CA LEU A 15 -7.60 -7.81 6.20
C LEU A 15 -7.47 -6.44 6.87
N VAL A 16 -6.66 -6.34 7.91
CA VAL A 16 -6.44 -5.10 8.66
C VAL A 16 -5.69 -4.09 7.78
N GLY A 17 -4.67 -4.52 7.04
CA GLY A 17 -3.96 -3.68 6.10
C GLY A 17 -4.88 -3.14 5.00
N GLY A 18 -5.71 -4.01 4.41
CA GLY A 18 -6.71 -3.62 3.42
C GLY A 18 -7.79 -2.69 3.99
N TRP A 19 -8.23 -2.89 5.24
CA TRP A 19 -9.19 -2.03 5.90
C TRP A 19 -8.65 -0.62 6.18
N VAL A 20 -7.47 -0.54 6.81
CA VAL A 20 -6.81 0.75 7.09
C VAL A 20 -6.57 1.50 5.80
N LEU A 21 -6.13 0.79 4.77
CA LEU A 21 -5.95 1.36 3.46
C LEU A 21 -7.25 1.89 2.86
N ALA A 22 -8.31 1.08 2.84
CA ALA A 22 -9.60 1.49 2.28
C ALA A 22 -10.11 2.74 3.00
N HIS A 23 -9.90 2.84 4.31
CA HIS A 23 -10.25 4.02 5.09
C HIS A 23 -9.43 5.26 4.69
N ILE A 24 -8.12 5.10 4.46
CA ILE A 24 -7.25 6.16 3.96
C ILE A 24 -7.69 6.61 2.56
N VAL A 25 -7.93 5.68 1.63
CA VAL A 25 -8.41 5.96 0.26
C VAL A 25 -9.75 6.68 0.27
N VAL A 26 -10.71 6.22 1.08
CA VAL A 26 -12.03 6.84 1.18
C VAL A 26 -11.93 8.25 1.78
N GLY A 27 -11.08 8.46 2.79
CA GLY A 27 -10.83 9.79 3.34
C GLY A 27 -10.20 10.74 2.31
N LEU A 28 -9.24 10.24 1.54
CA LEU A 28 -8.60 10.94 0.43
C LEU A 28 -9.55 11.29 -0.72
N SER A 29 -10.53 10.42 -0.98
CA SER A 29 -11.53 10.63 -2.04
C SER A 29 -12.61 11.65 -1.65
N ALA A 30 -12.77 11.91 -0.35
CA ALA A 30 -13.71 12.93 0.16
C ALA A 30 -13.06 14.32 0.21
N GLU A 31 -11.78 14.38 0.61
CA GLU A 31 -11.00 15.61 0.62
C GLU A 31 -9.54 15.29 0.35
N MET A 32 -9.03 15.75 -0.79
CA MET A 32 -7.68 15.44 -1.23
C MET A 32 -6.68 16.21 -0.35
N PRO A 33 -5.77 15.54 0.39
CA PRO A 33 -4.86 16.21 1.28
C PRO A 33 -3.81 16.97 0.46
N ALA A 34 -3.60 18.24 0.81
CA ALA A 34 -2.63 19.14 0.18
C ALA A 34 -1.25 18.52 -0.17
N PRO A 35 -0.59 17.72 0.69
CA PRO A 35 0.70 17.13 0.33
C PRO A 35 0.64 16.10 -0.81
N LEU A 36 -0.49 15.41 -0.99
CA LEU A 36 -0.66 14.49 -2.12
C LEU A 36 -0.90 15.25 -3.42
N GLU A 37 -1.72 16.31 -3.33
CA GLU A 37 -1.99 17.22 -4.45
C GLU A 37 -0.69 17.85 -4.97
N ASP A 38 0.11 18.44 -4.09
CA ASP A 38 1.42 19.03 -4.44
C ASP A 38 2.36 17.99 -5.07
N ALA A 39 2.42 16.78 -4.51
CA ALA A 39 3.26 15.71 -5.05
C ALA A 39 2.82 15.29 -6.46
N LEU A 40 1.51 15.22 -6.72
CA LEU A 40 0.96 14.90 -8.03
C LEU A 40 1.20 16.03 -9.03
N ARG A 41 0.98 17.29 -8.66
CA ARG A 41 1.27 18.44 -9.53
C ARG A 41 2.76 18.51 -9.89
N VAL A 42 3.65 18.24 -8.93
CA VAL A 42 5.09 18.13 -9.18
C VAL A 42 5.39 16.98 -10.14
N LEU A 43 4.74 15.83 -9.96
CA LEU A 43 4.93 14.68 -10.84
C LEU A 43 4.47 14.97 -12.27
N LEU A 44 3.29 15.58 -12.44
CA LEU A 44 2.75 16.00 -13.74
C LEU A 44 3.66 17.02 -14.44
N ARG A 45 4.22 17.96 -13.67
CA ARG A 45 5.19 18.93 -14.18
C ARG A 45 6.50 18.28 -14.62
N ILE A 46 6.96 17.23 -13.93
CA ILE A 46 8.16 16.48 -14.31
C ILE A 46 7.89 15.59 -15.54
N THR A 47 6.73 14.95 -15.62
CA THR A 47 6.34 14.10 -16.76
C THR A 47 5.87 14.91 -17.97
N GLY A 48 5.69 16.22 -17.82
CA GLY A 48 5.27 17.14 -18.88
C GLY A 48 3.78 17.01 -19.25
N HIS A 49 2.96 16.42 -18.38
CA HIS A 49 1.52 16.24 -18.61
C HIS A 49 0.70 17.18 -17.73
N GLU A 50 0.97 18.49 -17.81
CA GLU A 50 0.19 19.52 -17.11
C GLU A 50 -1.29 19.58 -17.57
N GLU A 51 -1.63 18.87 -18.66
CA GLU A 51 -3.00 18.71 -19.14
C GLU A 51 -3.93 18.01 -18.15
N PHE A 52 -3.37 17.25 -17.19
CA PHE A 52 -4.12 16.57 -16.12
C PHE A 52 -4.16 17.36 -14.79
N ASP A 53 -3.79 18.66 -14.78
CA ASP A 53 -3.92 19.55 -13.60
C ASP A 53 -5.34 20.13 -13.44
N ASN A 54 -6.35 19.38 -13.87
CA ASN A 54 -7.76 19.61 -13.58
C ASN A 54 -8.17 18.81 -12.34
N GLU A 55 -9.09 19.37 -11.54
CA GLU A 55 -9.55 18.79 -10.26
C GLU A 55 -9.98 17.32 -10.39
N ASP A 56 -10.71 16.98 -11.44
CA ASP A 56 -11.23 15.63 -11.66
C ASP A 56 -10.13 14.60 -11.99
N ASP A 57 -9.19 14.94 -12.88
CA ASP A 57 -8.11 14.01 -13.25
C ASP A 57 -7.07 13.89 -12.15
N LEU A 58 -6.79 14.98 -11.42
CA LEU A 58 -5.91 14.97 -10.27
C LEU A 58 -6.46 14.05 -9.16
N LEU A 59 -7.78 14.08 -8.93
CA LEU A 59 -8.46 13.14 -8.02
C LEU A 59 -8.30 11.68 -8.49
N ALA A 60 -8.52 11.42 -9.77
CA ALA A 60 -8.37 10.06 -10.34
C ALA A 60 -6.92 9.54 -10.26
N LEU A 61 -5.95 10.40 -10.57
CA LEU A 61 -4.52 10.13 -10.40
C LEU A 61 -4.16 9.89 -8.94
N GLY A 62 -4.74 10.66 -8.01
CA GLY A 62 -4.58 10.45 -6.57
C GLY A 62 -5.10 9.10 -6.12
N MET A 63 -6.29 8.70 -6.54
CA MET A 63 -6.84 7.37 -6.25
C MET A 63 -5.95 6.25 -6.80
N MET A 64 -5.46 6.38 -8.03
CA MET A 64 -4.52 5.42 -8.64
C MET A 64 -3.20 5.35 -7.88
N ALA A 65 -2.60 6.49 -7.53
CA ALA A 65 -1.35 6.55 -6.80
C ALA A 65 -1.46 5.89 -5.42
N VAL A 66 -2.56 6.15 -4.70
CA VAL A 66 -2.82 5.54 -3.39
C VAL A 66 -3.05 4.03 -3.53
N LEU A 67 -3.79 3.59 -4.56
CA LEU A 67 -3.97 2.16 -4.84
C LEU A 67 -2.63 1.46 -5.08
N ILE A 68 -1.77 2.01 -5.93
CA ILE A 68 -0.44 1.46 -6.23
C ILE A 68 0.42 1.44 -4.97
N ALA A 69 0.50 2.56 -4.25
CA ALA A 69 1.25 2.66 -2.98
C ALA A 69 0.81 1.57 -2.01
N SER A 70 -0.49 1.30 -1.95
CA SER A 70 -1.02 0.27 -1.07
C SER A 70 -0.67 -1.15 -1.46
N ILE A 71 -0.69 -1.46 -2.77
CA ILE A 71 -0.32 -2.78 -3.26
C ILE A 71 1.15 -3.03 -2.93
N VAL A 72 1.99 -2.01 -3.09
CA VAL A 72 3.41 -2.07 -2.73
C VAL A 72 3.59 -2.26 -1.23
N VAL A 73 2.86 -1.52 -0.38
CA VAL A 73 2.95 -1.65 1.09
C VAL A 73 2.50 -3.02 1.55
N VAL A 74 1.31 -3.48 1.14
CA VAL A 74 0.77 -4.80 1.53
C VAL A 74 1.66 -5.92 1.01
N GLY A 75 2.06 -5.83 -0.27
CA GLY A 75 3.01 -6.78 -0.88
C GLY A 75 4.33 -6.82 -0.13
N GLY A 76 4.87 -5.66 0.26
CA GLY A 76 6.08 -5.51 1.06
C GLY A 76 5.95 -6.16 2.44
N VAL A 77 4.85 -5.91 3.15
CA VAL A 77 4.59 -6.50 4.47
C VAL A 77 4.53 -8.03 4.38
N VAL A 78 3.80 -8.58 3.40
CA VAL A 78 3.72 -10.03 3.17
C VAL A 78 5.10 -10.60 2.82
N TRP A 79 5.88 -9.88 2.00
CA TRP A 79 7.23 -10.29 1.63
C TRP A 79 8.18 -10.32 2.83
N VAL A 80 8.16 -9.29 3.67
CA VAL A 80 8.94 -9.21 4.91
C VAL A 80 8.52 -10.31 5.89
N ALA A 81 7.21 -10.52 6.09
CA ALA A 81 6.71 -11.62 6.92
C ALA A 81 7.21 -12.99 6.43
N LYS A 82 7.20 -13.20 5.11
CA LYS A 82 7.72 -14.42 4.48
C LYS A 82 9.24 -14.57 4.70
N LEU A 83 10.01 -13.48 4.61
CA LEU A 83 11.45 -13.49 4.90
C LEU A 83 11.74 -13.84 6.37
N ILE A 84 11.04 -13.24 7.31
CA ILE A 84 11.21 -13.52 8.75
C ILE A 84 10.90 -14.99 9.06
N VAL A 85 9.85 -15.55 8.46
CA VAL A 85 9.48 -16.96 8.64
C VAL A 85 10.53 -17.88 8.03
N ARG A 86 11.05 -17.57 6.84
CA ARG A 86 12.17 -18.31 6.23
C ARG A 86 13.44 -18.23 7.08
N GLY A 87 13.75 -17.06 7.64
CA GLY A 87 14.90 -16.85 8.51
C GLY A 87 14.80 -17.68 9.80
N ARG A 88 13.63 -17.72 10.44
CA ARG A 88 13.41 -18.57 11.63
C ARG A 88 13.44 -20.06 11.32
N SER A 89 12.94 -20.49 10.16
CA SER A 89 13.00 -21.90 9.76
C SER A 89 14.43 -22.41 9.54
N ARG A 90 15.36 -21.54 9.15
CA ARG A 90 16.77 -21.90 8.95
C ARG A 90 17.56 -22.03 10.26
N ARG A 91 17.16 -21.30 11.31
CA ARG A 91 17.79 -21.36 12.65
C ARG A 91 17.25 -22.48 13.56
N GLY A 92 16.20 -23.19 13.14
CA GLY A 92 15.57 -24.26 13.92
C GLY A 92 15.89 -25.68 13.43
N GLY A 93 16.85 -25.83 12.51
CA GLY A 93 17.30 -27.12 11.98
C GLY A 93 18.59 -27.66 12.61
N GLU A 94 19.09 -26.99 13.64
CA GLU A 94 20.28 -27.40 14.40
C GLU A 94 19.89 -27.77 15.84
N PHE A 95 19.10 -28.82 16.01
CA PHE A 95 18.99 -29.57 17.27
C PHE A 95 18.64 -31.02 16.95
#